data_AF-A0AAD9K3R4-F1
#
_entry.id   AF-A0AAD9K3R4-F1
#
_cell.length_a   1.000
_cell.length_b   1.000
_cell.length_c   1.000
_cell.angle_alpha   90.00
_cell.angle_beta   90.00
_cell.angle_gamma   90.00
#
_symmetry.space_group_name_H-M   'P 1'
#
loop_
_entity.id
_entity.type
_entity.pdbx_description
1 polymer ?
#
loop_
_entity_poly.entity_id
_entity_poly.type
_entity_poly.pdbx_seq_one_letter_code
_entity_poly.pdbx_strand_id
1 'polypeptide(L)'
;MARGTQVAPLFAYADGFFMLRREFDVLLKRLLVFSGFSAKVFKAHSFRIGAATLAALRGESDAQLRAAGRWASDAFRKYIRIA
;
A
#
# COMPACT_ATOMS: atom_id res chain seq x y z
N MET A 1 16.03 -2.74 -4.60
CA MET A 1 15.40 -1.69 -3.77
C MET A 1 16.44 -0.63 -3.48
N ALA A 2 16.18 0.64 -3.80
CA ALA A 2 16.99 1.73 -3.27
C ALA A 2 16.73 1.79 -1.76
N ARG A 3 17.69 1.32 -0.96
CA ARG A 3 17.69 1.56 0.48
C ARG A 3 18.16 2.99 0.69
N GLY A 4 17.56 3.69 1.66
CA GLY A 4 18.10 4.97 2.11
C GLY A 4 19.56 4.82 2.52
N THR A 5 20.35 5.88 2.41
CA THR A 5 21.77 5.88 2.78
C THR A 5 22.00 5.74 4.28
N GLN A 6 20.96 5.91 5.09
CA GLN A 6 21.01 5.77 6.55
C GLN A 6 20.59 4.37 6.99
N VAL A 7 21.23 3.87 8.06
CA VAL A 7 20.84 2.64 8.77
C VAL A 7 19.64 2.94 9.67
N ALA A 8 18.52 3.33 9.06
CA ALA A 8 17.30 3.70 9.76
C ALA A 8 16.06 3.15 9.02
N PRO A 9 14.95 2.93 9.73
CA PRO A 9 13.65 2.65 9.13
C PRO A 9 13.28 3.72 8.11
N LEU A 10 12.74 3.33 6.95
CA LEU A 10 12.31 4.27 5.90
C LEU A 10 11.22 5.24 6.41
N PHE A 11 10.37 4.77 7.32
CA PHE A 11 9.32 5.57 7.96
C PHE A 11 9.63 5.69 9.45
N ALA A 12 10.07 6.87 9.86
CA ALA A 12 10.35 7.23 11.24
C ALA A 12 9.81 8.63 11.55
N TYR A 13 9.50 8.86 12.81
CA TYR A 13 9.17 10.18 13.33
C TYR A 13 10.43 11.01 13.55
N ALA A 14 10.26 12.31 13.81
CA ALA A 14 11.37 13.24 14.01
C ALA A 14 12.24 12.90 15.24
N ASP A 15 11.69 12.14 16.19
CA ASP A 15 12.38 11.61 17.36
C ASP A 15 13.21 10.33 17.08
N GLY A 16 13.22 9.85 15.83
CA GLY A 16 13.96 8.69 15.38
C GLY A 16 13.25 7.35 15.60
N PHE A 17 12.07 7.33 16.23
CA PHE A 17 11.30 6.10 16.39
C PHE A 17 10.58 5.72 15.09
N PHE A 18 10.55 4.42 14.79
CA PHE A 18 9.86 3.92 13.62
C PHE A 18 8.34 4.07 13.75
N MET A 19 7.69 4.37 12.63
CA MET A 19 6.23 4.39 12.59
C MET A 19 5.67 2.97 12.66
N LEU A 20 4.76 2.76 13.60
CA LEU A 20 4.05 1.51 13.78
C LEU A 20 2.86 1.43 12.83
N ARG A 21 2.49 0.20 12.46
CA ARG A 21 1.34 -0.02 11.60
C ARG A 21 0.04 0.59 12.15
N ARG A 22 -0.17 0.52 13.46
CA ARG A 22 -1.35 1.10 14.12
C ARG A 22 -1.41 2.62 13.97
N GLU A 23 -0.26 3.29 13.98
CA GLU A 23 -0.16 4.74 13.86
C GLU A 23 -0.45 5.17 12.43
N PHE A 24 0.09 4.43 11.46
CA PHE A 24 -0.28 4.59 10.05
C PHE A 24 -1.79 4.41 9.84
N ASP A 25 -2.40 3.38 10.43
CA ASP A 25 -3.84 3.14 10.29
C ASP A 25 -4.67 4.28 10.94
N VAL A 26 -4.22 4.86 12.06
CA VAL A 26 -4.85 6.04 12.69
C VAL A 26 -4.75 7.27 11.77
N LEU A 27 -3.55 7.55 11.24
CA LEU A 27 -3.34 8.67 10.33
C LEU A 27 -4.19 8.52 9.06
N LEU A 28 -4.23 7.33 8.48
CA LEU A 28 -5.04 7.03 7.31
C LEU A 28 -6.53 7.31 7.58
N LYS A 29 -7.07 6.85 8.72
CA LYS A 29 -8.47 7.13 9.08
C LYS A 29 -8.76 8.62 9.18
N ARG A 30 -7.85 9.39 9.80
CA ARG A 30 -7.98 10.86 9.90
C ARG A 30 -8.02 11.50 8.52
N LEU A 31 -7.10 11.13 7.63
CA LEU A 31 -7.02 11.66 6.26
C LEU A 31 -8.23 11.28 5.41
N LEU A 32 -8.77 10.07 5.56
CA LEU A 32 -9.99 9.64 4.89
C LEU A 32 -11.18 10.50 5.30
N VAL A 33 -11.40 10.70 6.62
CA VAL A 33 -12.48 11.55 7.12
C VAL A 33 -12.31 12.99 6.66
N PHE A 34 -11.09 13.53 6.76
CA PHE A 34 -10.76 14.87 6.27
C PHE A 34 -11.07 15.04 4.78
N SER A 35 -10.87 13.99 3.98
CA SER A 35 -11.11 14.00 2.54
C SER A 35 -12.56 13.65 2.17
N GLY A 36 -13.49 13.57 3.13
CA GLY A 36 -14.90 13.25 2.89
C GLY A 36 -15.22 11.77 2.67
N PHE A 37 -14.27 10.85 2.92
CA PHE A 37 -14.47 9.41 2.78
C PHE A 37 -14.80 8.74 4.13
N SER A 38 -15.57 7.66 4.06
CA SER A 38 -15.82 6.81 5.23
C SER A 38 -14.59 5.98 5.59
N ALA A 39 -14.03 6.22 6.78
CA ALA A 39 -12.95 5.44 7.36
C ALA A 39 -13.31 3.97 7.68
N LYS A 40 -14.58 3.58 7.54
CA LYS A 40 -15.01 2.18 7.70
C LYS A 40 -14.75 1.34 6.45
N VAL A 41 -14.72 1.97 5.29
CA VAL A 41 -14.67 1.30 3.98
C VAL A 41 -13.23 1.08 3.52
N PHE A 42 -12.33 2.01 3.83
CA PHE A 42 -10.95 1.97 3.37
C PHE A 42 -9.97 1.65 4.50
N LYS A 43 -9.02 0.76 4.20
CA LYS A 43 -7.92 0.36 5.09
C LYS A 43 -6.62 0.37 4.30
N ALA A 44 -5.48 0.22 4.96
CA ALA A 44 -4.18 0.13 4.27
C ALA A 44 -4.18 -0.96 3.17
N HIS A 45 -4.92 -2.05 3.38
CA HIS A 45 -5.09 -3.12 2.39
C HIS A 45 -5.76 -2.65 1.08
N SER A 46 -6.65 -1.65 1.15
CA SER A 46 -7.31 -1.06 -0.01
C SER A 46 -6.30 -0.46 -1.00
N PHE A 47 -5.17 0.08 -0.53
CA PHE A 47 -4.10 0.55 -1.42
C PHE A 47 -3.47 -0.59 -2.22
N ARG A 48 -3.31 -1.78 -1.63
CA ARG A 48 -2.76 -2.94 -2.37
C ARG A 48 -3.70 -3.38 -3.49
N ILE A 49 -5.00 -3.39 -3.22
CA ILE A 49 -6.04 -3.69 -4.21
C ILE A 49 -6.01 -2.63 -5.33
N GLY A 50 -6.02 -1.34 -4.95
CA GLY A 50 -5.98 -0.24 -5.91
C GLY A 50 -4.74 -0.26 -6.78
N ALA A 51 -3.56 -0.47 -6.20
CA ALA A 51 -2.30 -0.56 -6.94
C ALA A 51 -2.28 -1.75 -7.90
N ALA A 52 -2.70 -2.94 -7.47
CA ALA A 52 -2.79 -4.12 -8.32
C ALA A 52 -3.78 -3.91 -9.48
N THR A 53 -4.95 -3.34 -9.17
CA THR A 53 -5.98 -3.03 -10.15
C THR A 53 -5.48 -2.01 -11.17
N LEU A 54 -4.83 -0.92 -10.72
CA LEU A 54 -4.28 0.11 -11.60
C LEU A 54 -3.18 -0.44 -12.52
N ALA A 55 -2.27 -1.26 -12.00
CA ALA A 55 -1.23 -1.91 -12.79
C ALA A 55 -1.84 -2.85 -13.85
N ALA A 56 -2.87 -3.63 -13.49
CA ALA A 56 -3.60 -4.46 -14.43
C ALA A 56 -4.32 -3.63 -15.52
N LEU A 57 -4.96 -2.51 -15.15
CA LEU A 57 -5.60 -1.58 -16.09
C LEU A 57 -4.59 -0.91 -17.04
N ARG A 58 -3.33 -0.79 -16.64
CA ARG A 58 -2.23 -0.29 -17.48
C ARG A 58 -1.66 -1.36 -18.42
N GLY A 59 -2.19 -2.58 -18.38
CA GLY A 59 -1.70 -3.70 -19.19
C GLY A 59 -0.37 -4.28 -18.70
N GLU A 60 -0.02 -4.08 -17.42
CA GLU A 60 1.17 -4.75 -16.86
C GLU A 60 0.99 -6.27 -16.90
N SER A 61 2.05 -6.98 -17.28
CA SER A 61 2.06 -8.45 -17.32
C SER A 61 1.95 -9.04 -15.91
N ASP A 62 1.51 -10.29 -15.83
CA ASP A 62 1.46 -11.06 -14.57
C ASP A 62 2.83 -11.08 -13.86
N ALA A 63 3.93 -11.14 -14.61
CA ALA A 63 5.28 -11.10 -14.06
C ALA A 63 5.59 -9.75 -13.37
N GLN A 64 5.20 -8.63 -14.00
CA GLN A 64 5.36 -7.29 -13.44
C GLN A 64 4.49 -7.10 -12.21
N LEU A 65 3.22 -7.52 -12.26
CA LEU A 65 2.31 -7.48 -11.12
C LEU A 65 2.83 -8.27 -9.92
N ARG A 66 3.29 -9.51 -10.15
CA ARG A 66 3.92 -10.34 -9.09
C ARG A 66 5.14 -9.66 -8.50
N ALA A 67 6.03 -9.12 -9.33
CA ALA A 67 7.24 -8.44 -8.89
C ALA A 67 6.91 -7.18 -8.06
N ALA A 68 5.98 -6.35 -8.54
CA ALA A 68 5.58 -5.10 -7.89
C ALA A 68 4.98 -5.33 -6.50
N GLY A 69 4.07 -6.30 -6.36
CA GLY A 69 3.44 -6.60 -5.07
C GLY A 69 4.13 -7.68 -4.23
N ARG A 70 5.27 -8.20 -4.69
CA ARG A 70 6.05 -9.28 -4.05
C ARG A 70 5.22 -10.54 -3.80
N TRP A 71 4.45 -10.96 -4.80
CA TRP A 71 3.70 -12.20 -4.75
C TRP A 71 4.53 -13.34 -5.34
N ALA A 72 4.71 -14.41 -4.56
CA ALA A 72 5.35 -15.64 -5.02
C ALA A 72 4.42 -16.53 -5.87
N SER A 73 3.12 -16.22 -5.90
CA SER A 73 2.09 -16.98 -6.61
C SER A 73 1.06 -16.04 -7.24
N ASP A 74 0.07 -16.64 -7.89
CA ASP A 74 -1.05 -15.92 -8.52
C ASP A 74 -2.07 -15.34 -7.53
N ALA A 75 -1.73 -15.25 -6.24
CA ALA A 75 -2.55 -14.60 -5.22
C ALA A 75 -2.88 -13.12 -5.53
N PHE A 76 -2.05 -12.46 -6.34
CA PHE A 76 -2.28 -11.08 -6.80
C PHE A 76 -3.59 -10.92 -7.58
N ARG A 77 -4.06 -11.96 -8.28
CA ARG A 77 -5.30 -11.92 -9.05
C ARG A 77 -6.51 -11.56 -8.18
N LYS A 78 -6.52 -11.99 -6.91
CA LYS A 78 -7.59 -11.66 -5.94
C LYS A 78 -7.61 -10.18 -5.53
N TYR A 79 -6.52 -9.45 -5.79
CA TYR A 79 -6.39 -8.02 -5.51
C TYR A 79 -6.82 -7.16 -6.70
N ILE A 80 -6.96 -7.72 -7.89
CA ILE A 80 -7.40 -7.00 -9.09
C ILE A 80 -8.93 -6.94 -9.09
N ARG A 81 -9.47 -5.73 -9.20
CA ARG A 81 -10.92 -5.47 -9.28
C ARG A 81 -11.22 -4.66 -10.54
N ILE A 82 -11.34 -5.36 -11.65
CA ILE A 82 -11.79 -4.80 -12.93
C ILE A 82 -13.25 -5.25 -13.05
N ALA A 83 -14.16 -4.28 -13.23
CA ALA A 83 -15.58 -4.55 -13.46
C ALA A 83 -15.80 -5.01 -14.91
#